data_AF-A0A821LK07-F1
#
_entry.id   AF-A0A821LK07-F1
#
_cell.length_a   1.000
_cell.length_b   1.000
_cell.length_c   1.000
_cell.angle_alpha   90.00
_cell.angle_beta   90.00
_cell.angle_gamma   90.00
#
_symmetry.space_group_name_H-M   'P 1'
#
loop_
_entity.id
_entity.type
_entity.pdbx_description
1 polymer ?
#
loop_
_entity_poly.entity_id
_entity_poly.type
_entity_poly.pdbx_seq_one_letter_code
_entity_poly.pdbx_strand_id
1 'polypeptide(L)'
;MLYDVRRDKIITGTTLWKPQHLANHTSTRKQPYTAYEIIAEDSFQNKVHALGVEASLKLSMLSGLISISGSAKYAEDSQRTNHETRLTLKYSTTTHFEQLTMKYLGKGNLNHPDLHDIDLATHVVTGVVYGAEAFFVFDRTLSKGESRKEIDGTLKAMINKIPAFKIEGEAKLNLTDQEK
;
A
#
# COMPACT_ATOMS: atom_id res chain seq x y z
N MET A 1 -15.04 -12.00 4.66
CA MET A 1 -14.08 -11.91 5.78
C MET A 1 -14.68 -11.01 6.86
N LEU A 2 -14.45 -11.32 8.13
CA LEU A 2 -14.95 -10.54 9.27
C LEU A 2 -13.82 -9.71 9.89
N TYR A 3 -14.13 -8.52 10.40
CA TYR A 3 -13.16 -7.60 11.01
C TYR A 3 -13.72 -7.00 12.30
N ASP A 4 -12.87 -6.88 13.32
CA ASP A 4 -13.20 -6.21 14.58
C ASP A 4 -12.32 -4.98 14.78
N VAL A 5 -12.90 -3.79 14.55
CA VAL A 5 -12.23 -2.49 14.73
C VAL A 5 -11.78 -2.21 16.16
N ARG A 6 -12.41 -2.83 17.16
CA ARG A 6 -12.04 -2.62 18.58
C ARG A 6 -10.66 -3.17 18.91
N ARG A 7 -10.17 -4.11 18.09
CA ARG A 7 -8.89 -4.81 18.23
C ARG A 7 -8.05 -4.73 16.96
N ASP A 8 -8.50 -3.98 15.96
CA ASP A 8 -7.98 -3.91 14.59
C ASP A 8 -7.58 -5.28 14.00
N LYS A 9 -8.45 -6.29 14.16
CA LYS A 9 -8.11 -7.68 13.84
C LYS A 9 -9.06 -8.29 12.84
N ILE A 10 -8.48 -9.01 11.88
CA ILE A 10 -9.22 -9.92 11.00
C ILE A 10 -9.60 -11.17 11.80
N ILE A 11 -10.88 -11.52 11.77
CA ILE A 11 -11.37 -12.75 12.40
C ILE A 11 -11.24 -13.89 11.38
N THR A 12 -10.39 -14.85 11.71
CA THR A 12 -10.17 -16.07 10.92
C THR A 12 -10.94 -17.24 11.53
N GLY A 13 -11.29 -18.24 10.71
CA GLY A 13 -11.98 -19.45 11.17
C GLY A 13 -13.50 -19.33 11.33
N THR A 14 -14.06 -18.13 11.20
CA THR A 14 -15.52 -17.90 11.23
C THR A 14 -15.96 -17.12 10.00
N THR A 15 -17.01 -17.60 9.32
CA THR A 15 -17.58 -16.96 8.13
C THR A 15 -19.10 -16.92 8.23
N LEU A 16 -19.71 -15.84 7.76
CA LEU A 16 -21.17 -15.71 7.70
C LEU A 16 -21.82 -16.64 6.67
N TRP A 17 -21.03 -17.09 5.69
CA TRP A 17 -21.43 -18.00 4.62
C TRP A 17 -20.53 -19.23 4.62
N LYS A 18 -21.08 -20.36 4.20
CA LYS A 18 -20.29 -21.57 3.93
C LYS A 18 -19.33 -21.30 2.75
N PRO A 19 -18.08 -21.80 2.78
CA PRO A 19 -17.10 -21.52 1.71
C PRO A 19 -17.58 -21.85 0.29
N GLN A 20 -18.33 -22.94 0.16
CA GLN A 20 -18.92 -23.41 -1.11
C GLN A 20 -19.88 -22.40 -1.74
N HIS A 21 -20.45 -21.52 -0.93
CA HIS A 21 -21.37 -20.48 -1.38
C HIS A 21 -20.64 -19.18 -1.74
N LEU A 22 -19.50 -18.86 -1.11
CA LEU A 22 -18.75 -17.63 -1.37
C LEU A 22 -18.32 -17.47 -2.83
N ALA A 23 -17.85 -18.54 -3.49
CA ALA A 23 -17.40 -18.50 -4.88
C ALA A 23 -18.54 -18.11 -5.86
N ASN A 24 -19.78 -18.50 -5.55
CA ASN A 24 -20.96 -18.12 -6.34
C ASN A 24 -21.54 -16.76 -5.94
N HIS A 25 -21.00 -16.13 -4.89
CA HIS A 25 -21.50 -14.90 -4.31
C HIS A 25 -20.62 -13.69 -4.65
N THR A 26 -19.49 -13.89 -5.32
CA THR A 26 -18.58 -12.81 -5.70
C THR A 26 -18.80 -12.39 -7.15
N SER A 27 -18.61 -11.10 -7.40
CA SER A 27 -18.54 -10.52 -8.74
C SER A 27 -17.21 -9.82 -8.90
N THR A 28 -16.54 -10.08 -10.01
CA THR A 28 -15.23 -9.52 -10.33
C THR A 28 -15.33 -8.57 -11.51
N ARG A 29 -14.76 -7.38 -11.37
CA ARG A 29 -14.68 -6.37 -12.43
C ARG A 29 -13.23 -5.97 -12.65
N LYS A 30 -12.79 -5.93 -13.91
CA LYS A 30 -11.49 -5.36 -14.28
C LYS A 30 -11.43 -3.89 -13.86
N GLN A 31 -10.36 -3.54 -13.15
CA GLN A 31 -10.09 -2.17 -12.71
C GLN A 31 -8.57 -1.93 -12.80
N PRO A 32 -8.01 -1.94 -14.02
CA PRO A 32 -6.60 -1.66 -14.22
C PRO A 32 -6.33 -0.18 -13.96
N TYR A 33 -5.33 0.10 -13.13
CA TYR A 33 -4.79 1.45 -12.90
C TYR A 33 -3.30 1.32 -12.65
N THR A 34 -2.53 2.31 -13.10
CA THR A 34 -1.11 2.39 -12.81
C THR A 34 -0.74 3.86 -12.60
N ALA A 35 -0.03 4.14 -11.51
CA ALA A 35 0.48 5.46 -11.19
C ALA A 35 1.87 5.39 -10.57
N TYR A 36 2.58 6.50 -10.69
CA TYR A 36 3.87 6.73 -10.07
C TYR A 36 3.85 8.07 -9.32
N GLU A 37 4.56 8.12 -8.21
CA GLU A 37 4.68 9.32 -7.37
C GLU A 37 6.09 9.40 -6.82
N ILE A 38 6.65 10.62 -6.75
CA ILE A 38 7.94 10.87 -6.11
C ILE A 38 7.69 11.56 -4.77
N ILE A 39 8.16 10.92 -3.71
CA ILE A 39 7.99 11.36 -2.32
C ILE A 39 9.36 11.82 -1.81
N ALA A 40 9.46 13.09 -1.40
CA ALA A 40 10.68 13.70 -0.87
C ALA A 40 10.73 13.76 0.66
N GLU A 41 9.67 13.31 1.34
CA GLU A 41 9.52 13.42 2.79
C GLU A 41 9.53 12.03 3.44
N ASP A 42 10.37 11.84 4.45
CA ASP A 42 10.60 10.54 5.10
C ASP A 42 9.87 10.38 6.45
N SER A 43 9.01 11.33 6.83
CA SER A 43 8.29 11.23 8.10
C SER A 43 7.32 10.05 8.11
N PHE A 44 7.17 9.37 9.25
CA PHE A 44 6.19 8.28 9.41
C PHE A 44 4.79 8.67 8.92
N GLN A 45 4.36 9.90 9.21
CA GLN A 45 3.06 10.41 8.77
C GLN A 45 2.93 10.42 7.25
N ASN A 46 3.96 10.87 6.54
CA ASN A 46 3.93 10.93 5.08
C ASN A 46 3.99 9.55 4.45
N LYS A 47 4.73 8.61 5.06
CA LYS A 47 4.80 7.23 4.60
C LYS A 47 3.47 6.50 4.73
N VAL A 48 2.81 6.65 5.88
CA VAL A 48 1.48 6.07 6.11
C VAL A 48 0.44 6.69 5.18
N HIS A 49 0.51 8.00 4.95
CA HIS A 49 -0.33 8.67 3.96
C HIS A 49 -0.06 8.15 2.54
N ALA A 50 1.21 7.96 2.16
CA ALA A 50 1.59 7.39 0.87
C ALA A 50 1.09 5.93 0.70
N LEU A 51 0.89 5.19 1.78
CA LEU A 51 0.26 3.86 1.76
C LEU A 51 -1.28 3.91 1.68
N GLY A 52 -1.89 5.10 1.66
CA GLY A 52 -3.34 5.27 1.65
C GLY A 52 -4.01 4.88 2.96
N VAL A 53 -3.27 4.93 4.08
CA VAL A 53 -3.76 4.53 5.39
C VAL A 53 -4.37 5.71 6.13
N GLU A 54 -5.62 5.55 6.55
CA GLU A 54 -6.40 6.52 7.33
C GLU A 54 -5.93 6.67 8.78
N ALA A 55 -6.33 7.78 9.42
CA ALA A 55 -5.84 8.17 10.75
C ALA A 55 -6.10 7.14 11.86
N SER A 56 -7.23 6.43 11.84
CA SER A 56 -7.54 5.39 12.84
C SER A 56 -6.55 4.22 12.77
N LEU A 57 -6.34 3.68 11.56
CA LEU A 57 -5.45 2.55 11.33
C LEU A 57 -3.97 2.92 11.54
N LYS A 58 -3.61 4.19 11.30
CA LYS A 58 -2.27 4.73 11.61
C LYS A 58 -1.91 4.58 13.10
N LEU A 59 -2.84 4.83 14.02
CA LEU A 59 -2.58 4.67 15.45
C LEU A 59 -2.32 3.21 15.80
N SER A 60 -3.07 2.30 15.20
CA SER A 60 -2.93 0.86 15.38
C SER A 60 -1.61 0.33 14.83
N MET A 61 -1.09 0.92 13.75
CA MET A 61 0.28 0.67 13.26
C MET A 61 1.31 1.14 14.28
N LEU A 62 1.20 2.38 14.79
CA LEU A 62 2.14 2.95 15.76
C LEU A 62 2.19 2.16 17.07
N SER A 63 1.05 1.66 17.53
CA SER A 63 0.97 0.86 18.77
C SER A 63 1.35 -0.60 18.56
N GLY A 64 1.66 -1.03 17.34
CA GLY A 64 1.95 -2.43 17.02
C GLY A 64 0.74 -3.37 17.12
N LEU A 65 -0.49 -2.84 17.10
CA LEU A 65 -1.72 -3.64 17.10
C LEU A 65 -1.89 -4.40 15.79
N ILE A 66 -1.42 -3.83 14.68
CA ILE A 66 -1.41 -4.47 13.37
C ILE A 66 0.01 -4.79 12.93
N SER A 67 0.19 -5.97 12.34
CA SER A 67 1.45 -6.38 11.72
C SER A 67 1.45 -5.96 10.26
N ILE A 68 2.52 -5.29 9.82
CA ILE A 68 2.68 -4.85 8.43
C ILE A 68 3.70 -5.72 7.71
N SER A 69 3.46 -5.95 6.42
CA SER A 69 4.29 -6.83 5.58
C SER A 69 4.32 -6.34 4.13
N GLY A 70 5.18 -6.95 3.30
CA GLY A 70 5.35 -6.55 1.91
C GLY A 70 5.76 -5.07 1.78
N SER A 71 5.13 -4.37 0.83
CA SER A 71 5.40 -2.94 0.57
C SER A 71 5.08 -2.04 1.76
N ALA A 72 4.14 -2.42 2.63
CA ALA A 72 3.77 -1.63 3.80
C ALA A 72 4.92 -1.47 4.82
N LYS A 73 5.93 -2.37 4.79
CA LYS A 73 7.17 -2.21 5.59
C LYS A 73 7.92 -0.91 5.29
N TYR A 74 7.65 -0.26 4.16
CA TYR A 74 8.15 1.09 3.90
C TYR A 74 7.85 2.07 5.05
N ALA A 75 6.71 1.94 5.75
CA ALA A 75 6.36 2.81 6.88
C ALA A 75 7.33 2.72 8.07
N GLU A 76 8.00 1.58 8.25
CA GLU A 76 8.99 1.33 9.30
C GLU A 76 10.42 1.64 8.87
N ASP A 77 10.66 1.75 7.56
CA ASP A 77 11.94 2.21 7.04
C ASP A 77 12.14 3.69 7.46
N SER A 78 13.38 4.11 7.71
CA SER A 78 13.67 5.50 8.11
C SER A 78 15.10 5.88 7.76
N GLN A 79 15.31 7.17 7.51
CA GLN A 79 16.65 7.74 7.35
C GLN A 79 17.48 7.44 8.60
N ARG A 80 18.71 6.99 8.37
CA ARG A 80 19.62 6.61 9.46
C ARG A 80 20.36 7.81 10.00
N THR A 81 20.62 8.80 9.15
CA THR A 81 21.40 9.99 9.52
C THR A 81 20.78 11.27 8.99
N ASN A 82 21.01 12.38 9.69
CA ASN A 82 20.59 13.71 9.25
C ASN A 82 21.45 14.27 8.09
N HIS A 83 22.47 13.51 7.66
CA HIS A 83 23.39 13.88 6.58
C HIS A 83 23.03 13.15 5.29
N GLU A 84 21.82 12.58 5.22
CA GLU A 84 21.28 11.94 4.03
C GLU A 84 20.13 12.77 3.48
N THR A 85 19.98 12.73 2.17
CA THR A 85 18.70 13.00 1.51
C THR A 85 18.13 11.72 0.94
N ARG A 86 16.80 11.65 0.93
CA ARG A 86 16.05 10.47 0.51
C ARG A 86 14.92 10.89 -0.40
N LEU A 87 14.81 10.21 -1.54
CA LEU A 87 13.66 10.27 -2.42
C LEU A 87 13.10 8.86 -2.58
N THR A 88 11.78 8.73 -2.54
CA THR A 88 11.11 7.47 -2.78
C THR A 88 10.29 7.56 -4.06
N LEU A 89 10.49 6.63 -4.98
CA LEU A 89 9.57 6.41 -6.10
C LEU A 89 8.53 5.38 -5.67
N LYS A 90 7.28 5.82 -5.52
CA LYS A 90 6.14 4.93 -5.34
C LYS A 90 5.62 4.52 -6.71
N TYR A 91 5.44 3.22 -6.90
CA TYR A 91 4.71 2.62 -8.01
C TYR A 91 3.46 1.94 -7.45
N SER A 92 2.28 2.23 -8.00
CA SER A 92 1.02 1.61 -7.59
C SER A 92 0.29 1.10 -8.81
N THR A 93 -0.18 -0.14 -8.75
CA THR A 93 -1.02 -0.72 -9.79
C THR A 93 -2.18 -1.52 -9.21
N THR A 94 -3.36 -1.39 -9.80
CA THR A 94 -4.52 -2.24 -9.51
C THR A 94 -4.86 -3.08 -10.73
N THR A 95 -5.48 -4.24 -10.51
CA THR A 95 -5.82 -5.19 -11.57
C THR A 95 -7.33 -5.36 -11.69
N HIS A 96 -8.00 -5.66 -10.58
CA HIS A 96 -9.42 -5.93 -10.53
C HIS A 96 -10.00 -5.62 -9.16
N PHE A 97 -11.32 -5.50 -9.12
CA PHE A 97 -12.11 -5.36 -7.91
C PHE A 97 -13.02 -6.57 -7.78
N GLU A 98 -13.02 -7.20 -6.61
CA GLU A 98 -13.94 -8.28 -6.27
C GLU A 98 -14.89 -7.81 -5.18
N GLN A 99 -16.17 -8.14 -5.31
CA GLN A 99 -17.17 -7.78 -4.31
C GLN A 99 -18.20 -8.89 -4.09
N LEU A 100 -18.79 -8.91 -2.90
CA LEU A 100 -19.97 -9.72 -2.60
C LEU A 100 -21.19 -9.14 -3.29
N THR A 101 -21.99 -10.01 -3.90
CA THR A 101 -23.27 -9.65 -4.52
C THR A 101 -24.35 -9.44 -3.46
N MET A 102 -25.12 -8.35 -3.58
CA MET A 102 -26.19 -7.99 -2.62
C MET A 102 -27.26 -9.06 -2.45
N LYS A 103 -27.43 -9.95 -3.45
CA LYS A 103 -28.35 -11.09 -3.42
C LYS A 103 -28.20 -11.95 -2.17
N TYR A 104 -27.00 -12.02 -1.57
CA TYR A 104 -26.71 -12.90 -0.43
C TYR A 104 -26.38 -12.18 0.88
N LEU A 105 -26.45 -10.84 0.89
CA LEU A 105 -26.36 -10.00 2.09
C LEU A 105 -27.73 -9.76 2.75
N GLY A 106 -28.82 -10.15 2.08
CA GLY A 106 -30.19 -10.03 2.58
C GLY A 106 -30.53 -10.97 3.74
N LYS A 107 -31.49 -10.55 4.57
CA LYS A 107 -32.04 -11.34 5.69
C LYS A 107 -32.54 -12.69 5.17
N GLY A 108 -32.06 -13.79 5.75
CA GLY A 108 -32.38 -15.17 5.34
C GLY A 108 -31.33 -15.87 4.46
N ASN A 109 -30.33 -15.14 3.95
CA ASN A 109 -29.25 -15.70 3.11
C ASN A 109 -27.92 -15.91 3.86
N LEU A 110 -27.89 -15.63 5.16
CA LEU A 110 -26.76 -15.93 6.04
C LEU A 110 -26.86 -17.40 6.49
N ASN A 111 -25.79 -18.16 6.36
CA ASN A 111 -25.77 -19.56 6.78
C ASN A 111 -25.64 -19.71 8.30
N HIS A 112 -25.13 -18.69 8.98
CA HIS A 112 -24.89 -18.67 10.42
C HIS A 112 -25.42 -17.37 11.02
N PRO A 113 -26.75 -17.19 11.08
CA PRO A 113 -27.37 -15.97 11.61
C PRO A 113 -27.06 -15.76 13.11
N ASP A 114 -26.87 -16.84 13.86
CA ASP A 114 -26.59 -16.81 15.31
C ASP A 114 -25.21 -16.21 15.64
N LEU A 115 -24.31 -16.09 14.66
CA LEU A 115 -23.05 -15.35 14.82
C LEU A 115 -23.28 -13.85 15.06
N HIS A 116 -24.47 -13.34 14.76
CA HIS A 116 -24.81 -11.94 15.01
C HIS A 116 -24.97 -11.66 16.51
N ASP A 117 -25.34 -12.67 17.30
CA ASP A 117 -25.46 -12.58 18.76
C ASP A 117 -24.12 -12.78 19.47
N ILE A 118 -23.10 -13.23 18.74
CA ILE A 118 -21.74 -13.36 19.22
C ILE A 118 -21.02 -12.09 18.79
N ASP A 119 -20.69 -11.23 19.76
CA ASP A 119 -19.99 -9.94 19.61
C ASP A 119 -18.52 -10.11 19.12
N LEU A 120 -18.35 -10.84 18.00
CA LEU A 120 -17.10 -11.35 17.48
C LEU A 120 -16.46 -10.39 16.47
N ALA A 121 -17.28 -9.65 15.72
CA ALA A 121 -16.85 -8.74 14.67
C ALA A 121 -17.78 -7.52 14.62
N THR A 122 -17.23 -6.39 14.17
CA THR A 122 -17.97 -5.14 14.00
C THR A 122 -18.24 -4.84 12.52
N HIS A 123 -17.46 -5.44 11.61
CA HIS A 123 -17.50 -5.18 10.18
C HIS A 123 -17.40 -6.47 9.36
N VAL A 124 -17.97 -6.42 8.16
CA VAL A 124 -17.86 -7.47 7.14
C VAL A 124 -17.20 -6.87 5.90
N VAL A 125 -16.15 -7.53 5.39
CA VAL A 125 -15.53 -7.14 4.12
C VAL A 125 -16.43 -7.57 2.97
N THR A 126 -16.95 -6.59 2.25
CA THR A 126 -17.86 -6.78 1.10
C THR A 126 -17.18 -6.54 -0.25
N GLY A 127 -16.01 -5.93 -0.29
CA GLY A 127 -15.24 -5.76 -1.52
C GLY A 127 -13.75 -5.52 -1.27
N VAL A 128 -12.93 -5.91 -2.24
CA VAL A 128 -11.46 -5.83 -2.20
C VAL A 128 -10.96 -5.38 -3.57
N VAL A 129 -10.14 -4.34 -3.59
CA VAL A 129 -9.37 -3.94 -4.78
C VAL A 129 -8.03 -4.68 -4.72
N TYR A 130 -7.73 -5.45 -5.76
CA TYR A 130 -6.49 -6.20 -5.88
C TYR A 130 -5.48 -5.45 -6.72
N GLY A 131 -4.22 -5.48 -6.28
CA GLY A 131 -3.13 -4.74 -6.89
C GLY A 131 -1.80 -5.05 -6.24
N ALA A 132 -0.81 -4.22 -6.57
CA ALA A 132 0.52 -4.24 -5.99
C ALA A 132 1.04 -2.81 -5.86
N GLU A 133 1.82 -2.57 -4.81
CA GLU A 133 2.60 -1.35 -4.65
C GLU A 133 4.07 -1.69 -4.46
N ALA A 134 4.94 -0.83 -4.96
CA ALA A 134 6.38 -0.91 -4.75
C ALA A 134 6.93 0.47 -4.37
N PHE A 135 7.85 0.49 -3.40
CA PHE A 135 8.53 1.70 -2.95
C PHE A 135 10.02 1.52 -3.21
N PHE A 136 10.56 2.29 -4.14
CA PHE A 136 11.99 2.34 -4.43
C PHE A 136 12.60 3.50 -3.66
N VAL A 137 13.37 3.19 -2.62
CA VAL A 137 13.98 4.18 -1.73
C VAL A 137 15.40 4.48 -2.22
N PHE A 138 15.67 5.75 -2.50
CA PHE A 138 16.98 6.23 -2.95
C PHE A 138 17.59 7.13 -1.89
N ASP A 139 18.71 6.68 -1.32
CA ASP A 139 19.47 7.42 -0.31
C ASP A 139 20.75 7.99 -0.91
N ARG A 140 21.03 9.26 -0.59
CA ARG A 140 22.31 9.91 -0.91
C ARG A 140 22.84 10.66 0.30
N THR A 141 24.05 10.32 0.69
CA THR A 141 24.80 11.05 1.72
C THR A 141 25.30 12.39 1.17
N LEU A 142 25.18 13.43 2.00
CA LEU A 142 25.62 14.80 1.73
C LEU A 142 27.05 14.99 2.22
N SER A 143 27.92 15.47 1.34
CA SER A 143 29.28 15.90 1.65
C SER A 143 29.31 17.34 2.16
N LYS A 144 30.39 17.72 2.84
CA LYS A 144 30.56 19.11 3.31
C LYS A 144 30.55 20.08 2.11
N GLY A 145 29.62 21.03 2.15
CA GLY A 145 29.46 22.05 1.10
C GLY A 145 28.45 21.70 0.01
N GLU A 146 27.89 20.48 -0.01
CA GLU A 146 26.80 20.14 -0.92
C GLU A 146 25.46 20.73 -0.44
N SER A 147 24.68 21.28 -1.38
CA SER A 147 23.33 21.78 -1.12
C SER A 147 22.31 20.66 -1.21
N ARG A 148 21.56 20.42 -0.12
CA ARG A 148 20.47 19.43 -0.11
C ARG A 148 19.48 19.65 -1.24
N LYS A 149 19.10 20.91 -1.49
CA LYS A 149 18.14 21.28 -2.54
C LYS A 149 18.63 20.94 -3.94
N GLU A 150 19.92 21.12 -4.21
CA GLU A 150 20.51 20.78 -5.50
C GLU A 150 20.53 19.26 -5.71
N ILE A 151 20.93 18.52 -4.66
CA ILE A 151 20.95 17.07 -4.70
C ILE A 151 19.55 16.49 -4.86
N ASP A 152 18.55 17.02 -4.15
CA ASP A 152 17.15 16.63 -4.29
C ASP A 152 16.66 16.88 -5.72
N GLY A 153 17.04 18.01 -6.31
CA GLY A 153 16.74 18.35 -7.70
C GLY A 153 17.32 17.34 -8.69
N THR A 154 18.61 17.02 -8.55
CA THR A 154 19.30 16.04 -9.41
C THR A 154 18.71 14.64 -9.23
N LEU A 155 18.52 14.19 -7.99
CA LEU A 155 17.98 12.86 -7.69
C LEU A 155 16.53 12.74 -8.19
N LYS A 156 15.71 13.78 -8.07
CA LYS A 156 14.37 13.83 -8.65
C LYS A 156 14.40 13.77 -10.18
N ALA A 157 15.33 14.47 -10.82
CA ALA A 157 15.51 14.42 -12.28
C ALA A 157 15.89 13.01 -12.76
N MET A 158 16.78 12.32 -12.05
CA MET A 158 17.15 10.93 -12.33
C MET A 158 15.96 9.97 -12.16
N ILE A 159 15.22 10.09 -11.05
CA ILE A 159 14.07 9.23 -10.78
C ILE A 159 12.96 9.42 -11.83
N ASN A 160 12.71 10.66 -12.28
CA ASN A 160 11.76 10.94 -13.35
C ASN A 160 12.12 10.26 -14.68
N LYS A 161 13.39 9.93 -14.92
CA LYS A 161 13.80 9.17 -16.10
C LYS A 161 13.46 7.68 -15.98
N ILE A 162 13.22 7.16 -14.76
CA ILE A 162 12.98 5.72 -14.51
C ILE A 162 11.76 5.17 -15.26
N PRO A 163 10.55 5.77 -15.15
CA PRO A 163 9.36 5.28 -15.85
C PRO A 163 9.46 5.33 -17.38
N ALA A 164 10.36 6.17 -17.92
CA ALA A 164 10.57 6.31 -19.36
C ALA A 164 11.53 5.25 -19.95
N PHE A 165 12.19 4.42 -19.11
CA PHE A 165 13.07 3.37 -19.59
C PHE A 165 12.27 2.17 -20.12
N LYS A 166 12.10 2.11 -21.45
CA LYS A 166 11.95 0.83 -22.16
C LYS A 166 13.33 0.31 -22.49
N ILE A 167 13.89 -0.58 -21.68
CA ILE A 167 15.14 -1.27 -22.01
C ILE A 167 14.80 -2.41 -22.96
N GLU A 168 14.58 -2.08 -24.23
CA GLU A 168 14.62 -3.02 -25.35
C GLU A 168 15.94 -2.77 -26.09
N GLY A 169 17.00 -3.48 -25.70
CA GLY A 169 18.35 -3.37 -26.28
C GLY A 169 19.33 -2.50 -25.46
N GLU A 170 20.61 -2.53 -25.85
CA GLU A 170 21.71 -1.73 -25.27
C GLU A 170 21.45 -0.21 -25.45
N ALA A 171 20.52 0.34 -24.68
CA ALA A 171 20.32 1.76 -24.58
C ALA A 171 21.46 2.33 -23.70
N LYS A 172 22.43 3.01 -24.32
CA LYS A 172 23.43 3.79 -23.58
C LYS A 172 22.72 4.87 -22.75
N LEU A 173 22.88 4.77 -21.44
CA LEU A 173 22.42 5.76 -20.48
C LEU A 173 23.16 7.09 -20.71
N ASN A 174 22.47 8.07 -21.26
CA ASN A 174 22.95 9.46 -21.30
C ASN A 174 22.67 10.13 -19.95
N LEU A 175 23.47 9.77 -18.95
CA LEU A 175 23.56 10.48 -17.68
C LEU A 175 24.58 11.62 -17.86
N THR A 176 24.22 12.81 -17.39
CA THR A 176 25.21 13.89 -17.22
C THR A 176 26.26 13.47 -16.20
N ASP A 177 27.44 14.10 -16.17
CA ASP A 177 28.49 13.74 -15.20
C ASP A 177 28.06 14.00 -13.74
N GLN A 178 27.01 14.80 -13.51
CA GLN A 178 26.41 14.99 -12.18
C GLN A 178 25.42 13.88 -11.79
N GLU A 179 24.93 13.11 -12.76
CA GLU A 179 23.96 12.02 -12.61
C GLU A 179 24.63 10.63 -12.63
N LYS A 180 25.91 10.54 -13.00
CA LYS A 180 26.74 9.33 -12.87
C LYS A 180 27.21 9.15 -11.42
#